data_AF-A0A9D6DHG3-F1
#
_entry.id   AF-A0A9D6DHG3-F1
#
_cell.length_a   1.000
_cell.length_b   1.000
_cell.length_c   1.000
_cell.angle_alpha   90.00
_cell.angle_beta   90.00
_cell.angle_gamma   90.00
#
_symmetry.space_group_name_H-M   'P 1'
#
loop_
_entity.id
_entity.type
_entity.pdbx_description
1 polymer ?
#
loop_
_entity_poly.entity_id
_entity_poly.type
_entity_poly.pdbx_seq_one_letter_code
_entity_poly.pdbx_strand_id
1 'polypeptide(L)'
;MKLCQFHLPGRGARVGVVEGDRVVDITSPRAGAPSVLALIESCGTAETIERRVGQLLKGARARVPWRALDRAPSPRRPHLLAPLAPPEVWGAGITYRRSREYYEAHGTGTRTRGIYDLVYESERPELFFKATAARVAGPNAPIGVRRDSRLTAVEPELAVVIGAKGRIVGYSAGNDLSAWDIERANPLFLPQS
;
A
#
# COMPACT_ATOMS: atom_id res chain seq x y z
N MET A 1 15.92 5.81 -2.08
CA MET A 1 15.59 5.42 -3.49
C MET A 1 14.07 5.31 -3.68
N LYS A 2 13.51 5.36 -4.91
CA LYS A 2 12.07 5.13 -5.18
C LYS A 2 11.87 3.94 -6.13
N LEU A 3 11.25 2.87 -5.65
CA LEU A 3 10.90 1.69 -6.44
C LEU A 3 9.43 1.74 -6.87
N CYS A 4 9.14 1.19 -8.05
CA CYS A 4 7.78 0.96 -8.52
C CYS A 4 7.69 -0.38 -9.26
N GLN A 5 6.46 -0.90 -9.38
CA GLN A 5 6.15 -1.92 -10.37
C GLN A 5 5.30 -1.32 -11.47
N PHE A 6 5.48 -1.79 -12.70
CA PHE A 6 4.74 -1.31 -13.86
C PHE A 6 4.54 -2.43 -14.87
N HIS A 7 3.50 -2.33 -15.67
CA HIS A 7 3.23 -3.25 -16.78
C HIS A 7 3.79 -2.67 -18.08
N LEU A 8 4.40 -3.53 -18.89
CA LEU A 8 4.69 -3.23 -20.29
C LEU A 8 3.94 -4.22 -21.20
N PRO A 9 3.22 -3.73 -22.23
CA PRO A 9 2.57 -4.60 -23.21
C PRO A 9 3.56 -5.60 -23.82
N GLY A 10 3.16 -6.88 -23.86
CA GLY A 10 4.00 -7.98 -24.35
C GLY A 10 5.16 -8.41 -23.44
N ARG A 11 5.43 -7.69 -22.34
CA ARG A 11 6.49 -8.05 -21.37
C ARG A 11 5.97 -8.33 -19.96
N GLY A 12 4.74 -7.91 -19.64
CA GLY A 12 4.12 -8.11 -18.35
C GLY A 12 4.66 -7.17 -17.27
N ALA A 13 4.58 -7.62 -16.01
CA ALA A 13 5.03 -6.89 -14.84
C ALA A 13 6.56 -6.71 -14.81
N ARG A 14 6.99 -5.51 -14.42
CA ARG A 14 8.38 -5.04 -14.38
C ARG A 14 8.66 -4.35 -13.06
N VAL A 15 9.92 -4.32 -12.66
CA VAL A 15 10.46 -3.57 -11.52
C VAL A 15 11.22 -2.36 -12.05
N GLY A 16 10.95 -1.19 -11.48
CA GLY A 16 11.54 0.07 -11.91
C GLY A 16 12.08 0.92 -10.78
N VAL A 17 13.07 1.74 -11.11
CA VAL A 17 13.55 2.83 -10.26
C VAL A 17 13.11 4.16 -10.87
N VAL A 18 12.48 5.01 -10.07
CA VAL A 18 12.04 6.34 -10.52
C VAL A 18 13.23 7.32 -10.49
N GLU A 19 13.56 7.90 -11.64
CA GLU A 19 14.60 8.90 -11.84
C GLU A 19 14.02 10.12 -12.57
N GLY A 20 13.66 11.17 -11.82
CA GLY A 20 13.04 12.37 -12.40
C GLY A 20 11.71 12.06 -13.10
N ASP A 21 11.64 12.35 -14.40
CA ASP A 21 10.46 12.12 -15.24
C ASP A 21 10.44 10.73 -15.92
N ARG A 22 11.31 9.80 -15.48
CA ARG A 22 11.49 8.48 -16.09
C ARG A 22 11.53 7.38 -15.04
N VAL A 23 11.27 6.17 -15.51
CA VAL A 23 11.46 4.91 -14.79
C VAL A 23 12.50 4.08 -15.52
N VAL A 24 13.57 3.69 -14.82
CA VAL A 24 14.59 2.77 -15.32
C VAL A 24 14.13 1.34 -15.05
N ASP A 25 13.97 0.53 -16.10
CA ASP A 25 13.59 -0.88 -15.97
C ASP A 25 14.79 -1.70 -15.49
N ILE A 26 14.72 -2.18 -14.25
CA ILE A 26 15.73 -3.01 -13.60
C ILE A 26 15.32 -4.49 -13.49
N THR A 27 14.22 -4.87 -14.15
CA THR A 27 13.68 -6.23 -14.06
C THR A 27 14.69 -7.25 -14.56
N SER A 28 15.07 -8.17 -13.68
CA SER A 28 16.02 -9.23 -14.02
C SER A 28 15.74 -10.48 -13.18
N PRO A 29 14.89 -11.40 -13.66
CA PRO A 29 14.59 -12.65 -12.93
C PRO A 29 15.85 -13.47 -12.65
N ARG A 30 16.78 -13.55 -13.62
CA ARG A 30 18.07 -14.26 -13.46
C ARG A 30 18.98 -13.61 -12.41
N ALA A 31 18.81 -12.31 -12.16
CA ALA A 31 19.50 -11.59 -11.10
C ALA A 31 18.61 -11.35 -9.88
N GLY A 32 17.60 -12.19 -9.62
CA GLY A 32 16.80 -12.13 -8.39
C GLY A 32 15.94 -10.88 -8.24
N ALA A 33 15.63 -10.18 -9.34
CA ALA A 33 14.75 -9.02 -9.37
C ALA A 33 13.55 -9.21 -10.31
N PRO A 34 12.73 -10.28 -10.16
CA PRO A 34 11.50 -10.44 -10.92
C PRO A 34 10.36 -9.54 -10.43
N SER A 35 10.38 -9.14 -9.14
CA SER A 35 9.38 -8.29 -8.49
C SER A 35 10.01 -7.50 -7.34
N VAL A 36 9.32 -6.48 -6.83
CA VAL A 36 9.76 -5.75 -5.63
C VAL A 36 9.72 -6.66 -4.40
N LEU A 37 8.73 -7.54 -4.29
CA LEU A 37 8.65 -8.52 -3.20
C LEU A 37 9.88 -9.43 -3.17
N ALA A 38 10.28 -9.98 -4.32
CA ALA A 38 11.45 -10.85 -4.39
C ALA A 38 12.76 -10.13 -4.01
N LEU A 39 12.87 -8.82 -4.30
CA LEU A 39 13.99 -8.00 -3.83
C LEU A 39 13.98 -7.88 -2.30
N ILE A 40 12.81 -7.62 -1.71
CA ILE A 40 12.65 -7.51 -0.25
C ILE A 40 13.02 -8.84 0.43
N GLU A 41 12.47 -9.95 -0.07
CA GLU A 41 12.68 -11.29 0.49
C GLU A 41 14.15 -11.74 0.40
N SER A 42 14.81 -11.47 -0.73
CA SER A 42 16.21 -11.87 -0.94
C SER A 42 17.23 -10.98 -0.23
N CYS A 43 16.93 -9.69 -0.05
CA CYS A 43 17.88 -8.73 0.52
C CYS A 43 17.72 -8.54 2.04
N GLY A 44 16.51 -8.68 2.58
CA GLY A 44 16.21 -8.65 4.02
C GLY A 44 16.32 -7.28 4.71
N THR A 45 17.13 -6.33 4.22
CA THR A 45 17.25 -4.96 4.77
C THR A 45 17.21 -3.89 3.68
N ALA A 46 16.82 -2.66 4.05
CA ALA A 46 16.78 -1.53 3.13
C ALA A 46 18.13 -1.26 2.47
N GLU A 47 19.23 -1.31 3.23
CA GLU A 47 20.59 -1.05 2.72
C GLU A 47 21.01 -2.10 1.69
N THR A 48 20.63 -3.37 1.93
CA THR A 48 20.94 -4.45 1.00
C THR A 48 20.08 -4.34 -0.27
N ILE A 49 18.83 -3.92 -0.14
CA ILE A 49 17.95 -3.61 -1.29
C ILE A 49 18.57 -2.48 -2.13
N GLU A 50 18.94 -1.37 -1.51
CA GLU A 50 19.52 -0.22 -2.22
C GLU A 50 20.83 -0.59 -2.92
N ARG A 51 21.71 -1.35 -2.26
CA ARG A 51 22.93 -1.87 -2.87
C ARG A 51 22.63 -2.77 -4.07
N ARG A 52 21.66 -3.69 -3.95
CA ARG A 52 21.28 -4.59 -5.04
C ARG A 52 20.71 -3.82 -6.23
N VAL A 53 19.81 -2.88 -5.97
CA VAL A 53 19.23 -2.04 -7.01
C VAL A 53 20.29 -1.17 -7.68
N GLY A 54 21.22 -0.60 -6.91
CA GLY A 54 22.37 0.14 -7.45
C GLY A 54 23.24 -0.69 -8.42
N GLN A 55 23.41 -1.99 -8.15
CA GLN A 55 24.09 -2.91 -9.08
C GLN A 55 23.29 -3.12 -10.37
N LEU A 56 21.98 -3.34 -10.26
CA LEU A 56 21.10 -3.56 -11.41
C LEU A 56 21.04 -2.31 -12.31
N LEU A 57 21.00 -1.12 -11.73
CA LEU A 57 20.99 0.16 -12.45
C LEU A 57 22.19 0.33 -13.39
N LYS A 58 23.40 -0.13 -13.00
CA LYS A 58 24.60 -0.06 -13.85
C LYS A 58 24.44 -0.79 -15.18
N GLY A 59 23.68 -1.89 -15.18
CA GLY A 59 23.38 -2.69 -16.38
C GLY A 59 22.09 -2.29 -17.10
N ALA A 60 21.23 -1.49 -16.47
CA ALA A 60 19.93 -1.13 -17.01
C ALA A 60 20.05 -0.10 -18.15
N ARG A 61 19.40 -0.41 -19.28
CA ARG A 61 19.40 0.47 -20.46
C ARG A 61 18.01 1.02 -20.78
N ALA A 62 16.96 0.23 -20.51
CA ALA A 62 15.59 0.57 -20.84
C ALA A 62 15.03 1.63 -19.87
N ARG A 63 14.42 2.66 -20.44
CA ARG A 63 13.81 3.79 -19.73
C ARG A 63 12.42 4.05 -20.27
N VAL A 64 11.46 4.25 -19.39
CA VAL A 64 10.07 4.54 -19.74
C VAL A 64 9.70 5.92 -19.17
N PRO A 65 9.13 6.84 -19.96
CA PRO A 65 8.65 8.12 -19.42
C PRO A 65 7.57 7.89 -18.35
N TRP A 66 7.65 8.59 -17.22
CA TRP A 66 6.66 8.51 -16.13
C TRP A 66 5.24 8.75 -16.64
N ARG A 67 5.04 9.77 -17.47
CA ARG A 67 3.75 10.10 -18.11
C ARG A 67 3.14 8.96 -18.94
N ALA A 68 3.95 8.00 -19.39
CA ALA A 68 3.45 6.84 -20.12
C ALA A 68 2.87 5.78 -19.17
N LEU A 69 3.32 5.77 -17.90
CA LEU A 69 2.90 4.84 -16.84
C LEU A 69 1.79 5.42 -15.96
N ASP A 70 1.77 6.73 -15.74
CA ASP A 70 0.83 7.42 -14.87
C ASP A 70 -0.55 7.58 -15.53
N ARG A 71 -1.29 6.48 -15.54
CA ARG A 71 -2.62 6.34 -16.14
C ARG A 71 -3.34 5.13 -15.62
N ALA A 72 -4.65 5.08 -15.90
CA ALA A 72 -5.47 3.91 -15.63
C ALA A 72 -4.88 2.62 -16.26
N PRO A 73 -4.96 1.48 -15.55
CA PRO A 73 -4.47 0.20 -16.05
C PRO A 73 -5.05 -0.22 -17.40
N SER A 74 -4.20 -0.79 -18.25
CA SER A 74 -4.60 -1.31 -19.57
C SER A 74 -3.66 -2.41 -20.05
N PRO A 75 -4.16 -3.55 -20.57
CA PRO A 75 -3.30 -4.60 -21.10
C PRO A 75 -2.48 -4.14 -22.33
N ARG A 76 -3.00 -3.14 -23.07
CA ARG A 76 -2.43 -2.63 -24.33
C ARG A 76 -1.52 -1.42 -24.15
N ARG A 77 -1.43 -0.84 -22.95
CA ARG A 77 -0.62 0.35 -22.69
C ARG A 77 0.23 0.17 -21.44
N PRO A 78 1.42 0.79 -21.39
CA PRO A 78 2.18 0.87 -20.14
C PRO A 78 1.34 1.52 -19.04
N HIS A 79 1.46 1.02 -17.81
CA HIS A 79 0.77 1.58 -16.65
C HIS A 79 1.47 1.14 -15.35
N LEU A 80 1.29 1.90 -14.27
CA LEU A 80 1.75 1.53 -12.94
C LEU A 80 0.95 0.35 -12.39
N LEU A 81 1.63 -0.51 -11.62
CA LEU A 81 1.02 -1.57 -10.81
C LEU A 81 1.11 -1.17 -9.33
N ALA A 82 0.46 -1.94 -8.44
CA ALA A 82 0.75 -1.83 -7.01
C ALA A 82 2.28 -2.01 -6.79
N PRO A 83 2.91 -1.17 -5.94
CA PRO A 83 4.37 -1.12 -5.81
C PRO A 83 4.99 -2.43 -5.30
N LEU A 84 4.20 -3.26 -4.63
CA LEU A 84 4.49 -4.67 -4.40
C LEU A 84 3.17 -5.46 -4.38
N ALA A 85 3.26 -6.79 -4.46
CA ALA A 85 2.15 -7.69 -4.19
C ALA A 85 2.32 -8.23 -2.77
N PRO A 86 1.80 -7.56 -1.72
CA PRO A 86 2.02 -7.97 -0.33
C PRO A 86 1.27 -9.27 -0.02
N PRO A 87 1.92 -10.26 0.61
CA PRO A 87 1.21 -11.44 1.10
C PRO A 87 0.05 -11.06 2.04
N GLU A 88 0.29 -10.09 2.91
CA GLU A 88 -0.69 -9.55 3.86
C GLU A 88 -0.57 -8.03 3.95
N VAL A 89 -1.71 -7.37 4.16
CA VAL A 89 -1.81 -5.95 4.52
C VAL A 89 -2.58 -5.87 5.82
N TRP A 90 -2.02 -5.16 6.79
CA TRP A 90 -2.61 -4.88 8.08
C TRP A 90 -2.81 -3.37 8.26
N GLY A 91 -3.87 -2.98 8.96
CA GLY A 91 -4.15 -1.61 9.36
C GLY A 91 -3.93 -1.41 10.87
N ALA A 92 -3.65 -0.16 11.25
CA ALA A 92 -3.53 0.27 12.64
C ALA A 92 -4.34 1.55 12.84
N GLY A 93 -5.54 1.40 13.41
CA GLY A 93 -6.46 2.51 13.62
C GLY A 93 -6.10 3.37 14.83
N ILE A 94 -6.71 4.55 14.89
CA ILE A 94 -6.70 5.43 16.08
C ILE A 94 -5.27 5.89 16.49
N THR A 95 -4.36 6.00 15.52
CA THR A 95 -2.95 6.36 15.75
C THR A 95 -2.66 7.86 15.85
N TYR A 96 -3.62 8.71 15.49
CA TYR A 96 -3.48 10.18 15.53
C TYR A 96 -4.42 10.83 16.55
N ARG A 97 -3.94 11.88 17.22
CA ARG A 97 -4.73 12.69 18.16
C ARG A 97 -6.03 13.24 17.56
N ARG A 98 -5.99 13.69 16.30
CA ARG A 98 -7.17 14.20 15.57
C ARG A 98 -8.20 13.13 15.22
N SER A 99 -7.76 11.88 15.06
CA SER A 99 -8.67 10.76 14.82
C SER A 99 -9.55 10.55 16.05
N ARG A 100 -8.97 10.57 17.26
CA ARG A 100 -9.72 10.51 18.52
C ARG A 100 -10.79 11.60 18.60
N GLU A 101 -10.40 12.87 18.41
CA GLU A 101 -11.32 14.02 18.51
C GLU A 101 -12.48 13.91 17.50
N TYR A 102 -12.24 13.36 16.29
CA TYR A 102 -13.29 13.14 15.29
C TYR A 102 -14.28 12.04 15.70
N TYR A 103 -13.80 10.91 16.22
CA TYR A 103 -14.67 9.82 16.70
C TYR A 103 -15.44 10.21 17.97
N GLU A 104 -14.83 10.95 18.89
CA GLU A 104 -15.51 11.52 20.07
C GLU A 104 -16.66 12.46 19.64
N ALA A 105 -16.45 13.28 18.61
CA ALA A 105 -17.46 14.24 18.14
C ALA A 105 -18.61 13.62 17.32
N HIS A 106 -18.40 12.44 16.70
CA HIS A 106 -19.38 11.77 15.85
C HIS A 106 -19.94 10.47 16.45
N GLY A 107 -19.54 10.12 17.66
CA GLY A 107 -20.14 9.04 18.45
C GLY A 107 -21.54 9.39 18.95
N THR A 108 -22.41 8.39 19.07
CA THR A 108 -23.81 8.58 19.50
C THR A 108 -23.91 9.02 20.97
N GLY A 109 -23.86 10.33 21.22
CA GLY A 109 -24.76 11.03 22.15
C GLY A 109 -24.70 10.75 23.65
N THR A 110 -23.74 9.99 24.18
CA THR A 110 -23.61 9.81 25.64
C THR A 110 -22.15 9.95 26.06
N ARG A 111 -21.92 10.67 27.17
CA ARG A 111 -20.62 10.91 27.84
C ARG A 111 -19.91 9.64 28.37
N THR A 112 -20.15 8.49 27.75
CA THR A 112 -19.52 7.20 28.08
C THR A 112 -18.39 6.96 27.09
N ARG A 113 -17.17 6.69 27.57
CA ARG A 113 -16.01 6.37 26.72
C ARG A 113 -16.39 5.30 25.69
N GLY A 114 -16.17 5.60 24.41
CA GLY A 114 -16.37 4.64 23.33
C GLY A 114 -15.21 3.65 23.24
N ILE A 115 -15.37 2.59 22.44
CA ILE A 115 -14.29 1.62 22.19
C ILE A 115 -13.03 2.27 21.60
N TYR A 116 -13.19 3.33 20.78
CA TYR A 116 -12.08 4.06 20.18
C TYR A 116 -11.28 4.86 21.21
N ASP A 117 -11.94 5.44 22.22
CA ASP A 117 -11.27 6.13 23.34
C ASP A 117 -10.47 5.14 24.19
N LEU A 118 -11.04 3.96 24.41
CA LEU A 118 -10.38 2.89 25.16
C LEU A 118 -9.11 2.42 24.44
N VAL A 119 -9.17 2.18 23.13
CA VAL A 119 -7.99 1.80 22.33
C VAL A 119 -6.93 2.91 22.38
N TYR A 120 -7.32 4.18 22.20
CA TYR A 120 -6.38 5.30 22.20
C TYR A 120 -5.56 5.42 23.49
N GLU A 121 -6.18 5.13 24.65
CA GLU A 121 -5.53 5.21 25.97
C GLU A 121 -4.89 3.89 26.41
N SER A 122 -5.05 2.82 25.64
CA SER A 122 -4.53 1.49 25.97
C SER A 122 -3.09 1.28 25.51
N GLU A 123 -2.35 0.43 26.23
CA GLU A 123 -1.03 -0.04 25.78
C GLU A 123 -1.13 -0.92 24.52
N ARG A 124 -2.24 -1.66 24.39
CA ARG A 124 -2.52 -2.52 23.23
C ARG A 124 -3.18 -1.69 22.12
N PRO A 125 -2.53 -1.54 20.95
CA PRO A 125 -3.12 -0.82 19.82
C PRO A 125 -4.18 -1.67 19.11
N GLU A 126 -5.03 -1.00 18.32
CA GLU A 126 -5.85 -1.66 17.32
C GLU A 126 -4.98 -2.14 16.15
N LEU A 127 -5.17 -3.41 15.77
CA LEU A 127 -4.61 -4.01 14.58
C LEU A 127 -5.67 -4.88 13.91
N PHE A 128 -5.81 -4.75 12.59
CA PHE A 128 -6.76 -5.55 11.82
C PHE A 128 -6.16 -5.98 10.49
N PHE A 129 -6.59 -7.14 9.99
CA PHE A 129 -6.23 -7.60 8.66
C PHE A 129 -7.04 -6.82 7.63
N LYS A 130 -6.36 -6.11 6.73
CA LYS A 130 -7.03 -5.30 5.70
C LYS A 130 -7.22 -6.07 4.40
N ALA A 131 -6.15 -6.67 3.87
CA ALA A 131 -6.19 -7.22 2.52
C ALA A 131 -5.10 -8.25 2.22
N THR A 132 -5.42 -9.14 1.28
CA THR A 132 -4.46 -9.91 0.49
C THR A 132 -4.04 -9.13 -0.75
N ALA A 133 -2.90 -9.45 -1.39
CA ALA A 133 -2.48 -8.86 -2.67
C ALA A 133 -3.60 -8.74 -3.74
N ALA A 134 -4.49 -9.75 -3.85
CA ALA A 134 -5.57 -9.76 -4.84
C ALA A 134 -6.63 -8.65 -4.65
N ARG A 135 -6.65 -8.00 -3.48
CA ARG A 135 -7.58 -6.90 -3.15
C ARG A 135 -6.88 -5.53 -3.12
N VAL A 136 -5.59 -5.48 -3.42
CA VAL A 136 -4.80 -4.24 -3.46
C VAL A 136 -4.86 -3.64 -4.87
N ALA A 137 -5.22 -2.37 -4.94
CA ALA A 137 -5.23 -1.59 -6.17
C ALA A 137 -3.95 -0.75 -6.28
N GLY A 138 -3.37 -0.67 -7.48
CA GLY A 138 -2.26 0.22 -7.78
C GLY A 138 -2.71 1.65 -8.09
N PRO A 139 -1.78 2.58 -8.33
CA PRO A 139 -2.11 3.93 -8.77
C PRO A 139 -3.02 3.94 -10.00
N ASN A 140 -4.03 4.82 -10.01
CA ASN A 140 -5.04 4.98 -11.07
C ASN A 140 -5.90 3.73 -11.35
N ALA A 141 -5.74 2.64 -10.62
CA ALA A 141 -6.63 1.49 -10.72
C ALA A 141 -7.98 1.81 -10.06
N PRO A 142 -9.09 1.27 -10.58
CA PRO A 142 -10.40 1.45 -9.96
C PRO A 142 -10.40 0.82 -8.55
N ILE A 143 -11.00 1.53 -7.61
CA ILE A 143 -11.29 1.04 -6.27
C ILE A 143 -12.75 0.56 -6.19
N GLY A 144 -13.01 -0.46 -5.36
CA GLY A 144 -14.33 -1.04 -5.21
C GLY A 144 -15.10 -0.39 -4.07
N VAL A 145 -16.22 0.25 -4.36
CA VAL A 145 -17.20 0.66 -3.36
C VAL A 145 -18.21 -0.47 -3.19
N ARG A 146 -18.49 -0.87 -1.95
CA ARG A 146 -19.47 -1.93 -1.69
C ARG A 146 -20.86 -1.49 -2.12
N ARG A 147 -21.62 -2.40 -2.73
CA ARG A 147 -22.99 -2.13 -3.19
C ARG A 147 -23.97 -1.79 -2.05
N ASP A 148 -23.65 -2.21 -0.83
CA ASP A 148 -24.47 -2.03 0.36
C ASP A 148 -23.95 -0.93 1.30
N SER A 149 -22.86 -0.24 0.94
CA SER A 149 -22.39 0.95 1.65
C SER A 149 -22.99 2.21 1.03
N ARG A 150 -23.50 3.09 1.88
CA ARG A 150 -23.99 4.43 1.57
C ARG A 150 -22.97 5.52 1.90
N LEU A 151 -21.96 5.19 2.71
CA LEU A 151 -20.88 6.10 3.10
C LEU A 151 -19.56 5.34 3.14
N THR A 152 -18.82 5.41 2.03
CA THR A 152 -17.44 4.91 1.94
C THR A 152 -16.46 6.08 1.95
N ALA A 153 -15.48 6.03 2.83
CA ALA A 153 -14.46 7.06 2.99
C ALA A 153 -13.10 6.58 2.48
N VAL A 154 -12.31 7.54 1.99
CA VAL A 154 -10.89 7.36 1.73
C VAL A 154 -10.11 7.74 2.99
N GLU A 155 -9.18 6.90 3.41
CA GLU A 155 -8.32 7.15 4.56
C GLU A 155 -6.87 7.19 4.10
N PRO A 156 -6.30 8.38 3.85
CA PRO A 156 -4.93 8.51 3.37
C PRO A 156 -3.93 8.22 4.49
N GLU A 157 -3.07 7.23 4.28
CA GLU A 157 -2.16 6.73 5.30
C GLU A 157 -0.70 6.61 4.82
N LEU A 158 0.23 6.69 5.78
CA LEU A 158 1.59 6.22 5.58
C LEU A 158 1.61 4.70 5.78
N ALA A 159 1.81 3.96 4.69
CA ALA A 159 2.03 2.53 4.74
C ALA A 159 3.51 2.22 4.99
N VAL A 160 3.79 1.30 5.90
CA VAL A 160 5.14 0.82 6.19
C VAL A 160 5.33 -0.57 5.59
N VAL A 161 6.40 -0.78 4.82
CA VAL A 161 6.73 -2.08 4.26
C VAL A 161 7.64 -2.82 5.23
N ILE A 162 7.14 -3.95 5.74
CA ILE A 162 7.83 -4.78 6.71
C ILE A 162 8.50 -5.97 6.01
N GLY A 163 9.82 -6.06 6.16
CA GLY A 163 10.63 -7.20 5.72
C GLY A 163 10.82 -8.22 6.84
N ALA A 164 11.80 -9.10 6.66
CA ALA A 164 12.07 -10.17 7.62
C ALA A 164 12.36 -9.65 9.03
N LYS A 165 11.84 -10.35 10.05
CA LYS A 165 12.04 -10.05 11.48
C LYS A 165 11.53 -8.66 11.90
N GLY A 166 10.46 -8.18 11.29
CA GLY A 166 9.83 -6.90 11.66
C GLY A 166 10.60 -5.66 11.22
N ARG A 167 11.61 -5.80 10.35
CA ARG A 167 12.40 -4.66 9.88
C ARG A 167 11.62 -3.83 8.89
N ILE A 168 11.64 -2.52 9.06
CA ILE A 168 11.12 -1.60 8.06
C ILE A 168 12.09 -1.56 6.87
N VAL A 169 11.59 -1.85 5.68
CA VAL A 169 12.39 -1.87 4.43
C VAL A 169 11.93 -0.82 3.41
N GLY A 170 10.84 -0.11 3.72
CA GLY A 170 10.33 0.96 2.86
C GLY A 170 9.04 1.55 3.39
N TYR A 171 8.57 2.55 2.65
CA TYR A 171 7.34 3.27 2.92
C TYR A 171 6.57 3.48 1.62
N SER A 172 5.25 3.61 1.70
CA SER A 172 4.38 3.95 0.58
C SER A 172 3.24 4.85 1.07
N ALA A 173 2.60 5.54 0.14
CA ALA A 173 1.25 6.04 0.40
C ALA A 173 0.27 4.86 0.35
N GLY A 174 -0.70 4.85 1.27
CA GLY A 174 -1.82 3.94 1.33
C GLY A 174 -3.14 4.69 1.34
N ASN A 175 -4.20 4.02 0.90
CA ASN A 175 -5.58 4.47 1.08
C ASN A 175 -6.35 3.31 1.67
N ASP A 176 -6.66 3.36 2.96
CA ASP A 176 -7.58 2.41 3.58
C ASP A 176 -9.01 2.83 3.22
N LEU A 177 -9.58 2.17 2.21
CA LEU A 177 -10.96 2.44 1.80
C LEU A 177 -11.91 1.75 2.77
N SER A 178 -12.75 2.52 3.45
CA SER A 178 -13.57 2.04 4.57
C SER A 178 -15.05 2.37 4.36
N ALA A 179 -15.93 1.37 4.42
CA ALA A 179 -17.37 1.59 4.50
C ALA A 179 -17.80 2.02 5.91
N TRP A 180 -17.66 3.31 6.20
CA TRP A 180 -17.96 3.91 7.50
C TRP A 180 -19.38 3.65 8.00
N ASP A 181 -20.38 3.60 7.13
CA ASP A 181 -21.74 3.29 7.57
C ASP A 181 -21.88 1.85 8.10
N ILE A 182 -21.15 0.90 7.53
CA ILE A 182 -21.11 -0.50 7.98
C ILE A 182 -20.36 -0.60 9.30
N GLU A 183 -19.16 -0.02 9.39
CA GLU A 183 -18.34 -0.05 10.61
C GLU A 183 -19.04 0.62 11.80
N ARG A 184 -19.62 1.81 11.59
CA ARG A 184 -20.28 2.58 12.66
C ARG A 184 -21.58 1.94 13.12
N ALA A 185 -22.21 1.10 12.29
CA ALA A 185 -23.42 0.38 12.67
C ALA A 185 -23.13 -0.67 13.75
N ASN A 186 -21.99 -1.36 13.67
CA ASN A 186 -21.51 -2.28 14.69
C ASN A 186 -20.01 -2.55 14.49
N PRO A 187 -19.16 -2.42 15.52
CA PRO A 187 -17.73 -2.68 15.39
C PRO A 187 -17.39 -4.11 14.96
N LEU A 188 -18.29 -5.08 15.19
CA LEU A 188 -18.13 -6.45 14.70
C LEU A 188 -18.26 -6.56 13.17
N PHE A 189 -18.70 -5.50 12.49
CA PHE A 189 -18.77 -5.42 11.03
C PHE A 189 -17.52 -4.81 10.39
N LEU A 190 -16.51 -4.39 11.18
CA LEU A 190 -15.24 -3.87 10.66
C LEU A 190 -14.60 -4.76 9.57
N PRO A 191 -14.59 -6.12 9.67
CA PRO A 191 -14.04 -6.97 8.61
C PRO A 191 -14.81 -6.93 7.28
N GLN A 192 -16.02 -6.36 7.28
CA GLN A 192 -16.85 -6.16 6.09
C GLN A 192 -16.70 -4.75 5.50
N SER A 193 -16.01 -3.84 6.21
CA SER A 193 -15.77 -2.45 5.82
C SER A 193 -14.90 -2.32 4.57
#